data_AF-A0A9D4NPP5-F1
#
_entry.id   AF-A0A9D4NPP5-F1
#
_cell.length_a   1.000
_cell.length_b   1.000
_cell.length_c   1.000
_cell.angle_alpha   90.00
_cell.angle_beta   90.00
_cell.angle_gamma   90.00
#
_symmetry.space_group_name_H-M   'P 1'
#
loop_
_entity.id
_entity.type
_entity.pdbx_description
1 polymer ?
#
loop_
_entity_poly.entity_id
_entity_poly.type
_entity_poly.pdbx_seq_one_letter_code
_entity_poly.pdbx_strand_id
1 'polypeptide(L)'
;MIRARIGVYHQYLKEYFRVFPASQILVLKLEDYSKEPAEIIRKIFEFLELSAFPPEKLSNFTQSKKPANSRRTNDSTIGPMLPETRRLLQNFYWPHNEQLGALLGKTFNYNLDEMN
;
A
#
# COMPACT_ATOMS: atom_id res chain seq x y z
N MET A 1 7.13 18.66 -10.90
CA MET A 1 6.96 19.03 -9.47
C MET A 1 6.62 17.78 -8.68
N ILE A 2 7.51 17.31 -7.80
CA ILE A 2 7.29 16.10 -6.99
C ILE A 2 6.21 16.42 -5.95
N ARG A 3 5.05 15.75 -6.02
CA ARG A 3 3.95 15.95 -5.06
C ARG A 3 4.14 15.07 -3.82
N ALA A 4 5.23 15.27 -3.07
CA ALA A 4 5.52 14.53 -1.84
C ALA A 4 4.39 14.62 -0.79
N ARG A 5 3.60 15.72 -0.82
CA ARG A 5 2.44 15.90 0.06
C ARG A 5 1.40 14.78 -0.05
N ILE A 6 1.25 14.15 -1.23
CA ILE A 6 0.26 13.08 -1.43
C ILE A 6 0.62 11.84 -0.60
N GLY A 7 1.90 11.59 -0.34
CA GLY A 7 2.36 10.44 0.45
C GLY A 7 2.17 10.59 1.97
N VAL A 8 1.66 11.73 2.45
CA VAL A 8 1.46 11.98 3.89
C VAL A 8 0.09 11.43 4.32
N TYR A 9 -0.05 10.10 4.29
CA TYR A 9 -1.35 9.43 4.39
C TYR A 9 -2.10 9.65 5.71
N HIS A 10 -1.39 9.77 6.84
CA HIS A 10 -2.02 9.93 8.15
C HIS A 10 -2.89 11.19 8.25
N GLN A 11 -2.52 12.28 7.57
CA GLN A 11 -3.30 13.52 7.59
C GLN A 11 -4.66 13.31 6.96
N TYR A 12 -4.69 12.65 5.80
CA TYR A 12 -5.93 12.35 5.09
C TYR A 12 -6.78 11.35 5.85
N LEU A 13 -6.19 10.25 6.31
CA LEU A 13 -6.91 9.20 7.05
C LEU A 13 -7.51 9.74 8.36
N LYS A 14 -6.83 10.64 9.05
CA LYS A 14 -7.37 11.29 10.25
C LYS A 14 -8.66 12.05 9.96
N GLU A 15 -8.75 12.74 8.83
CA GLU A 15 -9.99 13.42 8.43
C GLU A 15 -11.10 12.43 8.07
N TYR A 16 -10.78 11.34 7.38
CA TYR A 16 -11.77 10.29 7.09
C TYR A 16 -12.31 9.64 8.36
N PHE A 17 -11.46 9.32 9.35
CA PHE A 17 -11.88 8.71 10.61
C PHE A 17 -12.68 9.65 11.53
N ARG A 18 -12.68 10.97 11.27
CA ARG A 18 -13.59 11.89 11.97
C ARG A 18 -15.04 11.75 11.53
N VAL A 19 -15.25 11.29 10.29
CA VAL A 19 -16.58 11.19 9.66
C VAL A 19 -17.07 9.75 9.63
N PHE A 20 -16.17 8.79 9.36
CA PHE A 20 -16.49 7.38 9.25
C PHE A 20 -15.85 6.58 10.40
N PRO A 21 -16.56 5.62 11.00
CA PRO A 21 -15.99 4.64 11.90
C PRO A 21 -14.84 3.87 11.25
N ALA A 22 -13.88 3.44 12.07
CA ALA A 22 -12.74 2.66 11.60
C ALA A 22 -13.14 1.34 10.91
N SER A 23 -14.28 0.75 11.28
CA SER A 23 -14.84 -0.45 10.64
C SER A 23 -15.31 -0.24 9.21
N GLN A 24 -15.52 1.00 8.75
CA GLN A 24 -15.96 1.32 7.39
C GLN A 24 -14.80 1.69 6.46
N ILE A 25 -13.55 1.62 6.92
CA ILE A 25 -12.36 1.94 6.12
C ILE A 25 -11.35 0.81 6.21
N LEU A 26 -11.12 0.13 5.08
CA LEU A 26 -10.09 -0.90 4.95
C LEU A 26 -8.81 -0.30 4.36
N VAL A 27 -7.72 -0.31 5.14
CA VAL A 27 -6.38 0.08 4.66
C VAL A 27 -5.51 -1.15 4.43
N LEU A 28 -5.09 -1.34 3.17
CA LEU A 28 -4.28 -2.47 2.70
C LEU A 28 -2.91 -1.99 2.24
N LYS A 29 -1.89 -2.81 2.49
CA LYS A 29 -0.53 -2.60 1.95
C LYS A 29 -0.40 -3.27 0.60
N LEU A 30 0.24 -2.57 -0.34
CA LEU A 30 0.49 -3.13 -1.66
C LEU A 30 1.51 -4.28 -1.58
N GLU A 31 2.47 -4.18 -0.67
CA GLU A 31 3.49 -5.21 -0.44
C GLU A 31 2.85 -6.53 0.03
N ASP A 32 1.88 -6.45 0.94
CA ASP A 32 1.13 -7.62 1.40
C ASP A 32 0.29 -8.22 0.25
N TYR A 33 -0.30 -7.38 -0.59
CA TYR A 33 -1.01 -7.84 -1.80
C TYR A 33 -0.08 -8.52 -2.81
N SER A 34 1.13 -8.01 -3.01
CA SER A 34 2.11 -8.65 -3.90
C SER A 34 2.62 -9.98 -3.38
N LYS A 35 2.70 -10.17 -2.05
CA LYS A 35 3.13 -11.42 -1.41
C LYS A 35 2.00 -12.45 -1.33
N GLU A 36 0.83 -12.03 -0.88
CA GLU A 36 -0.31 -12.90 -0.54
C GLU A 36 -1.63 -12.34 -1.10
N PRO A 37 -1.79 -12.27 -2.43
CA PRO A 37 -2.95 -11.62 -3.06
C PRO A 37 -4.28 -12.33 -2.72
N ALA A 38 -4.25 -13.65 -2.57
CA ALA A 38 -5.43 -14.45 -2.21
C ALA A 38 -6.01 -14.02 -0.85
N GLU A 39 -5.15 -13.83 0.15
CA GLU A 39 -5.54 -13.41 1.49
C GLU A 39 -6.08 -11.98 1.52
N ILE A 40 -5.47 -11.09 0.74
CA ILE A 40 -5.97 -9.70 0.62
C ILE A 40 -7.35 -9.67 -0.04
N ILE A 41 -7.57 -10.44 -1.10
CA ILE A 41 -8.89 -10.54 -1.74
C ILE A 41 -9.93 -11.11 -0.77
N ARG A 42 -9.59 -12.14 0.01
CA ARG A 42 -10.46 -12.67 1.06
C ARG A 42 -10.87 -11.59 2.07
N LYS A 43 -9.90 -10.81 2.57
CA LYS A 43 -10.14 -9.69 3.50
C LYS A 43 -11.04 -8.61 2.88
N ILE A 44 -10.88 -8.32 1.59
CA ILE A 44 -11.74 -7.37 0.87
C ILE A 44 -13.18 -7.89 0.82
N PHE A 45 -13.38 -9.17 0.49
CA PHE A 45 -14.71 -9.77 0.42
C PHE A 45 -15.40 -9.79 1.77
N GLU A 46 -14.68 -10.16 2.82
CA GLU A 46 -15.18 -10.13 4.20
C GLU A 46 -15.57 -8.70 4.63
N PHE A 47 -14.72 -7.72 4.35
CA PHE A 47 -14.98 -6.30 4.66
C PHE A 47 -16.20 -5.75 3.90
N LEU A 48 -16.42 -6.19 2.66
CA LEU A 48 -17.58 -5.81 1.85
C LEU A 48 -18.83 -6.65 2.16
N GLU A 49 -18.76 -7.56 3.14
CA GLU A 49 -19.84 -8.49 3.51
C GLU A 49 -20.36 -9.32 2.31
N LEU A 50 -19.44 -9.67 1.40
CA LEU A 50 -19.74 -10.48 0.22
C LEU A 50 -19.62 -11.97 0.52
N SER A 51 -20.34 -12.79 -0.25
CA SER A 51 -20.17 -14.24 -0.22
C SER A 51 -18.75 -14.62 -0.61
N ALA A 52 -18.20 -15.64 0.06
CA ALA A 52 -16.81 -16.05 -0.10
C ALA A 52 -16.45 -16.28 -1.58
N PHE A 53 -15.29 -15.75 -1.98
CA PHE A 53 -14.83 -15.90 -3.36
C PHE A 53 -14.55 -17.38 -3.66
N PRO A 54 -15.08 -17.95 -4.77
CA PRO A 54 -14.86 -19.35 -5.10
C PRO A 54 -13.34 -19.65 -5.20
N PRO A 55 -12.81 -20.62 -4.44
CA PRO A 55 -11.37 -20.91 -4.41
C PRO A 55 -10.78 -21.20 -5.80
N GLU A 56 -11.56 -21.87 -6.66
CA GLU A 56 -11.20 -22.21 -8.04
C GLU A 56 -11.02 -20.98 -8.95
N LYS A 57 -11.68 -19.86 -8.62
CA LYS A 57 -11.54 -18.61 -9.37
C LYS A 57 -10.40 -17.75 -8.81
N LEU A 58 -9.99 -17.97 -7.55
CA LEU A 58 -9.00 -17.15 -6.86
C LEU A 58 -7.60 -17.36 -7.43
N SER A 59 -7.24 -18.62 -7.70
CA SER A 59 -5.99 -18.98 -8.38
C SER A 59 -5.90 -18.31 -9.75
N ASN A 60 -6.95 -18.37 -10.56
CA ASN A 60 -6.99 -17.76 -11.88
C ASN A 60 -6.93 -16.22 -11.84
N PHE A 61 -7.58 -15.60 -10.85
CA PHE A 61 -7.58 -14.14 -10.66
C PHE A 61 -6.19 -13.63 -10.24
N THR A 62 -5.57 -14.29 -9.27
CA THR A 62 -4.24 -13.91 -8.74
C THR A 62 -3.10 -14.21 -9.73
N GLN A 63 -3.29 -15.15 -10.66
CA GLN A 63 -2.31 -15.49 -11.70
C GLN A 63 -2.42 -14.62 -12.97
N SER A 64 -3.40 -13.71 -13.05
CA SER A 64 -3.73 -13.02 -14.30
C SER A 64 -2.98 -11.68 -14.53
N LYS A 65 -2.10 -11.71 -15.55
CA LYS A 65 -1.48 -10.59 -16.31
C LYS A 65 -0.69 -9.53 -15.52
N LYS A 66 0.26 -8.88 -16.23
CA LYS A 66 0.96 -7.67 -15.76
C LYS A 66 -0.07 -6.73 -15.12
N PRO A 67 0.16 -6.23 -13.89
CA PRO A 67 -0.74 -5.27 -13.26
C PRO A 67 -1.08 -4.14 -14.23
N ALA A 68 -2.34 -3.72 -14.34
CA ALA A 68 -2.68 -2.58 -15.19
C ALA A 68 -1.90 -1.31 -14.81
N ASN A 69 -1.50 -1.22 -13.52
CA ASN A 69 -0.64 -0.17 -12.95
C ASN A 69 0.86 -0.50 -13.04
N SER A 70 1.26 -1.41 -13.94
CA SER A 70 2.68 -1.63 -14.24
C SER A 70 3.26 -0.35 -14.81
N ARG A 71 4.49 -0.01 -14.43
CA ARG A 71 5.24 1.05 -15.11
C ARG A 71 5.19 0.82 -16.62
N ARG A 72 4.94 1.87 -17.38
CA ARG A 72 5.09 1.82 -18.83
C ARG A 72 6.54 1.43 -19.13
N THR A 73 6.77 0.71 -20.22
CA THR A 73 8.12 0.30 -20.65
C THR A 73 9.11 1.46 -20.72
N ASN A 74 8.59 2.65 -20.96
CA ASN A 74 9.30 3.92 -21.10
C ASN A 74 9.67 4.54 -19.74
N ASP A 75 8.95 4.18 -18.68
CA ASP A 75 9.21 4.62 -17.30
C ASP A 75 10.11 3.61 -16.55
N SER A 76 10.19 2.36 -17.02
CA SER A 76 11.12 1.36 -16.48
C SER A 76 12.59 1.63 -16.81
N THR A 77 12.88 2.53 -17.75
CA THR A 77 14.25 2.92 -18.15
C THR A 77 14.83 4.07 -17.33
N ILE A 78 14.06 4.64 -16.39
CA ILE A 78 14.47 5.81 -15.57
C ILE A 78 15.60 5.44 -14.56
N GLY A 79 15.85 4.15 -14.36
CA GLY A 79 16.88 3.65 -13.42
C GLY A 79 16.44 3.75 -11.96
N PRO A 80 17.26 3.23 -11.03
CA PRO A 80 16.98 3.31 -9.61
C PRO A 80 17.08 4.76 -9.11
N MET A 81 16.34 5.06 -8.04
CA MET A 81 16.44 6.35 -7.36
C MET A 81 17.84 6.53 -6.77
N LEU A 82 18.41 7.75 -6.90
CA LEU A 82 19.67 8.10 -6.25
C LEU A 82 19.61 7.83 -4.73
N PRO A 83 20.67 7.24 -4.13
CA PRO A 83 20.70 6.95 -2.69
C PRO A 83 20.44 8.18 -1.81
N GLU A 84 20.93 9.35 -2.20
CA GLU A 84 20.76 10.61 -1.47
C GLU A 84 19.30 11.04 -1.47
N THR A 85 18.64 10.95 -2.62
CA THR A 85 17.20 11.24 -2.77
C THR A 85 16.38 10.28 -1.95
N ARG A 86 16.74 8.99 -1.95
CA ARG A 86 16.07 7.98 -1.12
C ARG A 86 16.18 8.31 0.36
N ARG A 87 17.39 8.61 0.86
CA ARG A 87 17.61 9.00 2.26
C ARG A 87 16.83 10.26 2.64
N LEU A 88 16.77 11.25 1.74
CA LEU A 88 15.97 12.46 1.95
C LEU A 88 14.48 12.14 2.10
N LEU A 89 13.94 11.29 1.22
CA LEU A 89 12.53 10.87 1.27
C LEU A 89 12.24 10.02 2.52
N GLN A 90 13.15 9.11 2.90
CA GLN A 90 13.01 8.32 4.13
C GLN A 90 12.94 9.22 5.36
N ASN A 91 13.88 10.15 5.51
CA ASN A 91 13.88 11.10 6.61
C ASN A 91 12.60 11.96 6.64
N PHE A 92 12.11 12.37 5.47
CA PHE A 92 10.87 13.13 5.36
C PHE A 92 9.62 12.32 5.76
N TYR A 93 9.49 11.09 5.28
CA TYR A 93 8.30 10.25 5.54
C TYR A 93 8.35 9.52 6.89
N TRP A 94 9.52 9.35 7.51
CA TRP A 94 9.67 8.66 8.80
C TRP A 94 8.64 9.08 9.86
N PRO A 95 8.55 10.38 10.25
CA PRO A 95 7.59 10.79 11.29
C PRO A 95 6.12 10.59 10.86
N HIS A 96 5.85 10.62 9.56
CA HIS A 96 4.51 10.43 9.01
C HIS A 96 4.10 8.96 8.97
N ASN A 97 5.05 8.05 8.73
CA ASN A 97 4.83 6.60 8.77
C ASN A 97 4.62 6.11 10.20
N GLU A 98 5.33 6.69 11.18
CA GLU A 98 5.10 6.45 12.60
C GLU A 98 3.68 6.86 13.02
N GLN A 99 3.25 8.07 12.62
CA GLN A 99 1.89 8.55 12.88
C GLN A 99 0.82 7.70 12.18
N LEU A 100 1.07 7.28 10.94
CA LEU A 100 0.21 6.37 10.21
C LEU A 100 0.09 5.01 10.92
N GLY A 101 1.21 4.51 11.43
CA GLY A 101 1.24 3.23 12.12
C GLY A 101 0.50 3.25 13.46
N ALA A 102 0.68 4.32 14.24
CA ALA A 102 -0.09 4.56 15.45
C ALA A 102 -1.59 4.66 15.15
N LEU A 103 -1.98 5.33 14.06
CA LEU A 103 -3.39 5.51 13.67
C LEU A 103 -4.05 4.18 13.28
N LEU A 104 -3.32 3.29 12.62
CA LEU A 104 -3.87 2.04 12.07
C LEU A 104 -3.58 0.81 12.94
N GLY A 105 -2.81 0.96 14.02
CA GLY A 105 -2.31 -0.17 14.82
C GLY A 105 -1.43 -1.12 14.01
N LYS A 106 -0.71 -0.61 13.01
CA LYS A 106 0.11 -1.40 12.07
C LYS A 106 1.50 -0.79 11.95
N THR A 107 2.53 -1.62 11.84
CA THR A 107 3.89 -1.10 11.61
C THR A 107 4.13 -0.84 10.12
N PHE A 108 4.63 0.36 9.78
CA PHE A 108 4.97 0.76 8.41
C PHE A 108 6.48 1.00 8.29
N ASN A 109 7.27 -0.08 8.40
CA ASN A 109 8.73 -0.02 8.34
C ASN A 109 9.24 0.00 6.90
N TYR A 110 9.02 1.12 6.20
CA TYR A 110 9.55 1.34 4.84
C TYR A 110 11.04 1.70 4.80
N ASN A 111 11.74 1.50 5.92
CA ASN A 111 13.13 1.91 6.12
C ASN A 111 14.12 0.74 6.07
N LEU A 112 13.66 -0.50 5.97
CA LEU A 112 14.51 -1.70 6.11
C LEU A 112 14.68 -2.53 4.83
N ASP A 113 13.89 -2.28 3.79
CA ASP A 113 14.02 -3.03 2.55
C ASP A 113 14.98 -2.31 1.59
N GLU A 114 16.08 -3.00 1.27
CA GLU A 114 17.18 -2.65 0.34
C GLU A 114 18.51 -2.19 0.99
N MET A 115 19.00 -2.98 1.96
CA MET A 115 20.43 -3.30 2.06
C MET A 115 20.66 -4.72 1.52
N ASN A 116 20.58 -4.88 0.20
CA ASN A 116 21.19 -5.95 -0.57
C ASN A 116 21.36 -5.47 -2.02
#